data_AF-A0A091LPK6-F1
#
_entry.id   AF-A0A091LPK6-F1
#
_cell.length_a   1.000
_cell.length_b   1.000
_cell.length_c   1.000
_cell.angle_alpha   90.00
_cell.angle_beta   90.00
_cell.angle_gamma   90.00
#
_symmetry.space_group_name_H-M   'P 1'
#
loop_
_entity.id
_entity.type
_entity.pdbx_description
1 polymer ?
#
loop_
_entity_poly.entity_id
_entity_poly.type
_entity_poly.pdbx_seq_one_letter_code
_entity_poly.pdbx_strand_id
1 'polypeptide(L)'
;GAPGPYPGGAAGQGPFTGAPGAFPGAPAGPGPYPAPGQPPSGPGLGPSPLQGGPAPPMKVPFEMSLQAGLIPRLLITITGTVNPNPTRFSLDFKKGNDIAFHFNPRFKEDNRKVIVCNSMFQNSWGKEERTAPRFPFEAGKPFKV
;
A
#
# COMPACT_ATOMS: atom_id res chain seq x y z
N GLY A 1 16.39 -43.07 -3.82
CA GLY A 1 16.84 -43.35 -2.44
C GLY A 1 17.70 -42.20 -1.99
N ALA A 2 17.38 -41.61 -0.85
CA ALA A 2 18.18 -40.56 -0.23
C ALA A 2 19.45 -41.13 0.42
N PRO A 3 20.56 -40.38 0.52
CA PRO A 3 21.65 -40.71 1.43
C PRO A 3 21.24 -40.39 2.88
N GLY A 4 21.47 -41.35 3.76
CA GLY A 4 21.25 -41.29 5.20
C GLY A 4 22.36 -40.58 6.00
N PRO A 5 22.25 -40.58 7.35
CA PRO A 5 22.82 -39.58 8.27
C PRO A 5 24.08 -40.04 9.03
N TYR A 6 24.57 -39.20 9.96
CA TYR A 6 25.25 -39.44 11.27
C TYR A 6 26.38 -38.38 11.54
N PRO A 7 26.83 -38.10 12.79
CA PRO A 7 26.11 -37.88 14.06
C PRO A 7 26.66 -36.69 14.94
N GLY A 8 25.77 -36.08 15.75
CA GLY A 8 25.90 -35.85 17.21
C GLY A 8 26.88 -34.86 17.89
N GLY A 9 26.29 -33.88 18.60
CA GLY A 9 26.67 -33.39 19.96
C GLY A 9 27.18 -31.93 20.05
N ALA A 10 26.93 -31.10 21.08
CA ALA A 10 25.92 -30.99 22.15
C ALA A 10 25.96 -29.54 22.74
N ALA A 11 24.81 -29.11 23.29
CA ALA A 11 24.46 -28.02 24.21
C ALA A 11 25.48 -26.97 24.76
N GLY A 12 24.99 -25.74 24.96
CA GLY A 12 25.48 -24.80 25.97
C GLY A 12 24.87 -23.39 25.91
N GLN A 13 23.92 -23.09 26.81
CA GLN A 13 23.31 -21.76 27.02
C GLN A 13 24.18 -20.88 27.93
N GLY A 14 24.09 -19.56 27.77
CA GLY A 14 24.19 -18.62 28.91
C GLY A 14 25.28 -17.53 28.85
N PRO A 15 25.16 -16.49 29.68
CA PRO A 15 24.97 -15.11 29.19
C PRO A 15 26.02 -14.13 29.75
N PHE A 16 26.41 -13.07 29.04
CA PHE A 16 27.02 -11.92 29.72
C PHE A 16 26.79 -10.57 29.02
N THR A 17 26.33 -9.66 29.86
CA THR A 17 26.00 -8.24 29.69
C THR A 17 27.22 -7.34 29.84
N GLY A 18 27.24 -6.20 29.14
CA GLY A 18 27.87 -4.96 29.63
C GLY A 18 29.17 -4.52 28.94
N ALA A 19 29.14 -3.34 28.32
CA ALA A 19 30.31 -2.46 28.23
C ALA A 19 30.50 -1.80 29.61
N PRO A 20 31.74 -1.51 30.07
CA PRO A 20 32.26 -0.16 29.84
C PRO A 20 33.81 -0.03 29.82
N GLY A 21 34.28 1.13 29.38
CA GLY A 21 35.36 1.83 30.08
C GLY A 21 36.74 1.83 29.42
N ALA A 22 37.08 2.97 28.84
CA ALA A 22 38.43 3.37 28.44
C ALA A 22 39.36 3.60 29.64
N PHE A 23 40.67 3.48 29.42
CA PHE A 23 41.75 4.02 30.25
C PHE A 23 42.99 4.33 29.38
N PRO A 24 43.91 5.22 29.81
CA PRO A 24 44.17 6.48 29.14
C PRO A 24 45.64 6.67 28.75
N GLY A 25 45.92 7.60 27.82
CA GLY A 25 47.26 8.18 27.67
C GLY A 25 47.80 8.23 26.25
N ALA A 26 47.42 9.26 25.50
CA ALA A 26 48.27 9.87 24.48
C ALA A 26 47.78 11.31 24.21
N PRO A 27 48.67 12.31 24.03
CA PRO A 27 48.26 13.71 23.87
C PRO A 27 47.52 13.94 22.54
N ALA A 28 46.44 14.72 22.58
CA ALA A 28 45.75 15.20 21.39
C ALA A 28 46.57 16.32 20.71
N GLY A 29 47.32 15.98 19.67
CA GLY A 29 47.86 16.95 18.70
C GLY A 29 46.77 17.37 17.69
N PRO A 30 46.84 18.58 17.12
CA PRO A 30 45.72 19.16 16.38
C PRO A 30 45.60 18.57 14.97
N GLY A 31 44.40 18.07 14.66
CA GLY A 31 43.77 17.99 13.33
C GLY A 31 44.47 17.17 12.23
N PRO A 32 43.84 16.11 11.69
CA PRO A 32 44.35 15.50 10.47
C PRO A 32 44.00 16.38 9.26
N TYR A 33 45.02 16.99 8.67
CA TYR A 33 44.99 17.40 7.27
C TYR A 33 44.63 16.17 6.41
N PRO A 34 43.71 16.26 5.44
CA PRO A 34 43.43 15.12 4.56
C PRO A 34 44.61 14.87 3.61
N ALA A 35 44.95 13.59 3.43
CA ALA A 35 45.97 13.13 2.51
C ALA A 35 45.58 13.41 1.03
N PRO A 36 46.53 13.72 0.13
CA PRO A 36 46.21 14.01 -1.28
C PRO A 36 45.67 12.76 -1.98
N GLY A 37 44.41 12.81 -2.44
CA GLY A 37 43.79 11.75 -3.23
C GLY A 37 42.36 11.36 -2.83
N GLN A 38 41.79 11.94 -1.76
CA GLN A 38 40.39 11.71 -1.42
C GLN A 38 39.48 12.62 -2.28
N PRO A 39 38.52 12.08 -3.06
CA PRO A 39 37.52 12.91 -3.71
C PRO A 39 36.61 13.55 -2.63
N PRO A 40 36.12 14.78 -2.84
CA PRO A 40 35.31 15.47 -1.85
C PRO A 40 33.99 14.71 -1.66
N SER A 41 33.71 14.35 -0.41
CA SER A 41 32.41 13.84 0.01
C SER A 41 31.36 14.92 -0.23
N GLY A 42 30.67 14.87 -1.37
CA GLY A 42 29.47 15.65 -1.60
C GLY A 42 28.39 15.30 -0.56
N PRO A 43 27.43 16.20 -0.27
CA PRO A 43 26.39 15.91 0.69
C PRO A 43 25.61 14.68 0.23
N GLY A 44 25.72 13.60 0.99
CA GLY A 44 25.00 12.37 0.75
C GLY A 44 23.50 12.64 0.78
N LEU A 45 22.86 12.53 -0.39
CA LEU A 45 21.43 12.28 -0.46
C LEU A 45 21.20 10.86 0.06
N GLY A 46 21.14 10.72 1.38
CA GLY A 46 20.62 9.51 2.01
C GLY A 46 19.21 9.24 1.48
N PRO A 47 18.79 7.97 1.35
CA PRO A 47 17.44 7.67 0.91
C PRO A 47 16.46 8.32 1.88
N SER A 48 15.61 9.22 1.36
CA SER A 48 14.51 9.79 2.12
C SER A 48 13.69 8.64 2.70
N PRO A 49 13.41 8.61 4.02
CA PRO A 49 12.50 7.63 4.56
C PRO A 49 11.15 7.85 3.87
N LEU A 50 10.68 6.84 3.15
CA LEU A 50 9.31 6.77 2.65
C LEU A 50 8.40 7.13 3.84
N GLN A 51 7.72 8.27 3.74
CA GLN A 51 6.85 8.78 4.79
C GLN A 51 5.71 7.80 5.03
N GLY A 52 5.92 6.86 5.95
CA GLY A 52 4.94 5.92 6.48
C GLY A 52 4.03 6.56 7.53
N GLY A 53 3.65 7.81 7.33
CA GLY A 53 2.58 8.43 8.11
C GLY A 53 1.21 8.03 7.55
N PRO A 54 0.15 7.92 8.38
CA PRO A 54 -1.19 7.74 7.85
C PRO A 54 -1.50 8.90 6.90
N ALA A 55 -1.83 8.57 5.66
CA ALA A 55 -2.26 9.56 4.68
C ALA A 55 -3.48 10.31 5.25
N PRO A 56 -3.56 11.63 5.05
CA PRO A 56 -4.72 12.39 5.49
C PRO A 56 -6.02 11.79 4.91
N PRO A 57 -7.13 11.83 5.66
CA PRO A 57 -8.39 11.24 5.22
C PRO A 57 -8.82 11.85 3.88
N MET A 58 -8.99 11.01 2.86
CA MET A 58 -9.43 11.44 1.53
C MET A 58 -10.90 11.88 1.59
N LYS A 59 -11.23 13.01 0.96
CA LYS A 59 -12.61 13.48 0.80
C LYS A 59 -13.33 12.64 -0.24
N VAL A 60 -14.58 12.25 0.05
CA VAL A 60 -15.49 11.58 -0.89
C VAL A 60 -16.53 12.59 -1.40
N PRO A 61 -16.80 12.71 -2.71
CA PRO A 61 -16.17 11.96 -3.81
C PRO A 61 -14.69 12.32 -3.98
N PHE A 62 -13.88 11.28 -4.23
CA PHE A 62 -12.45 11.39 -4.51
C PHE A 62 -12.24 11.22 -6.01
N GLU A 63 -11.52 12.15 -6.63
CA GLU A 63 -11.17 12.08 -8.05
C GLU A 63 -9.65 12.05 -8.22
N MET A 64 -9.16 11.15 -9.09
CA MET A 64 -7.75 11.02 -9.42
C MET A 64 -7.61 10.89 -10.94
N SER A 65 -6.78 11.74 -11.52
CA SER A 65 -6.44 11.67 -12.95
C SER A 65 -5.38 10.60 -13.20
N LEU A 66 -5.69 9.65 -14.08
CA LEU A 66 -4.72 8.68 -14.60
C LEU A 66 -4.08 9.25 -15.87
N GLN A 67 -2.92 9.90 -15.74
CA GLN A 67 -2.27 10.65 -16.83
C GLN A 67 -2.02 9.80 -18.09
N ALA A 68 -1.57 8.55 -17.92
CA ALA A 68 -1.36 7.60 -19.01
C ALA A 68 -2.64 6.82 -19.40
N GLY A 69 -3.77 7.11 -18.75
CA GLY A 69 -4.98 6.31 -18.84
C GLY A 69 -4.86 4.94 -18.19
N LEU A 70 -5.83 4.07 -18.49
CA LEU A 70 -5.79 2.66 -18.13
C LEU A 70 -4.93 1.91 -19.15
N ILE A 71 -3.92 1.20 -18.66
CA ILE A 71 -3.02 0.37 -19.49
C ILE A 71 -3.07 -1.08 -19.02
N PRO A 72 -2.85 -2.06 -19.91
CA PRO A 72 -2.73 -3.46 -19.49
C PRO A 72 -1.71 -3.61 -18.36
N ARG A 73 -2.03 -4.45 -17.37
CA ARG A 73 -1.22 -4.71 -16.16
C ARG A 73 -1.18 -3.56 -15.15
N LEU A 74 -1.95 -2.48 -15.34
CA LEU A 74 -2.19 -1.50 -14.28
C LEU A 74 -3.01 -2.13 -13.15
N LEU A 75 -2.53 -2.01 -11.91
CA LEU A 75 -3.25 -2.41 -10.70
C LEU A 75 -3.66 -1.15 -9.94
N ILE A 76 -4.96 -1.01 -9.70
CA ILE A 76 -5.51 0.05 -8.86
C ILE A 76 -6.07 -0.63 -7.62
N THR A 77 -5.71 -0.12 -6.44
CA THR A 77 -6.18 -0.64 -5.16
C THR A 77 -6.89 0.47 -4.40
N ILE A 78 -8.13 0.21 -4.02
CA ILE A 78 -8.95 1.11 -3.20
C ILE A 78 -9.16 0.44 -1.85
N THR A 79 -8.69 1.10 -0.78
CA THR A 79 -8.97 0.70 0.60
C THR A 79 -9.81 1.75 1.29
N GLY A 80 -10.77 1.32 2.10
CA GLY A 80 -11.60 2.23 2.88
C GLY A 80 -12.46 1.49 3.89
N THR A 81 -13.33 2.21 4.57
CA THR A 81 -14.33 1.64 5.47
C THR A 81 -15.71 2.00 4.94
N VAL A 82 -16.59 1.01 4.80
CA VAL A 82 -17.98 1.25 4.40
C VAL A 82 -18.66 2.05 5.51
N ASN A 83 -19.47 3.04 5.14
CA ASN A 83 -20.26 3.81 6.11
C ASN A 83 -21.11 2.88 7.02
N PRO A 84 -21.41 3.27 8.27
CA PRO A 84 -22.23 2.46 9.19
C PRO A 84 -23.65 2.18 8.70
N ASN A 85 -24.22 3.08 7.89
CA ASN A 85 -25.56 2.95 7.30
C ASN A 85 -25.49 3.14 5.77
N PRO A 86 -24.93 2.19 5.02
CA PRO A 86 -24.66 2.37 3.61
C PRO A 86 -25.91 2.12 2.76
N THR A 87 -26.14 2.97 1.76
CA THR A 87 -27.11 2.71 0.69
C THR A 87 -26.41 2.11 -0.53
N ARG A 88 -25.33 2.76 -0.98
CA ARG A 88 -24.46 2.35 -2.07
C ARG A 88 -23.10 3.06 -2.00
N PHE A 89 -22.13 2.58 -2.77
CA PHE A 89 -20.99 3.39 -3.22
C PHE A 89 -20.68 3.07 -4.69
N SER A 90 -19.87 3.88 -5.35
CA SER A 90 -19.45 3.63 -6.72
C SER A 90 -17.96 3.89 -6.94
N LEU A 91 -17.40 3.17 -7.91
CA LEU A 91 -16.12 3.47 -8.53
C LEU A 91 -16.39 3.70 -10.02
N ASP A 92 -15.98 4.86 -10.53
CA ASP A 92 -16.23 5.28 -11.90
C ASP A 92 -14.91 5.50 -12.64
N PHE A 93 -14.66 4.68 -13.65
CA PHE A 93 -13.56 4.87 -14.60
C PHE A 93 -14.05 5.73 -15.76
N LYS A 94 -13.63 6.99 -15.77
CA LYS A 94 -14.12 8.00 -16.71
C LYS A 94 -13.17 8.20 -17.88
N LYS A 95 -13.74 8.49 -19.06
CA LYS A 95 -13.03 8.99 -20.24
C LYS A 95 -13.76 10.23 -20.75
N GLY A 96 -13.28 11.41 -20.36
CA GLY A 96 -14.02 12.65 -20.58
C GLY A 96 -15.33 12.64 -19.80
N ASN A 97 -16.45 12.79 -20.52
CA ASN A 97 -17.80 12.78 -19.95
C ASN A 97 -18.41 11.38 -19.83
N ASP A 98 -17.81 10.38 -20.48
CA ASP A 98 -18.32 9.01 -20.46
C ASP A 98 -17.76 8.22 -19.26
N ILE A 99 -18.54 7.25 -18.79
CA ILE A 99 -18.11 6.26 -17.79
C ILE A 99 -17.84 4.95 -18.51
N ALA A 100 -16.57 4.65 -18.73
CA ALA A 100 -16.15 3.40 -19.38
C ALA A 100 -16.48 2.19 -18.51
N PHE A 101 -16.31 2.30 -17.20
CA PHE A 101 -16.67 1.25 -16.24
C PHE A 101 -17.21 1.85 -14.95
N HIS A 102 -18.46 1.50 -14.65
CA HIS A 102 -19.16 1.82 -13.41
C HIS A 102 -19.22 0.55 -12.56
N PHE A 103 -18.67 0.58 -11.35
CA PHE A 103 -18.83 -0.48 -10.35
C PHE A 103 -19.64 0.06 -9.18
N ASN A 104 -20.81 -0.52 -8.93
CA ASN A 104 -21.77 0.03 -7.96
C ASN A 104 -22.38 -1.04 -7.05
N PRO A 105 -21.73 -1.30 -5.90
CA PRO A 105 -22.32 -2.08 -4.83
C PRO A 105 -23.50 -1.33 -4.19
N ARG A 106 -24.67 -1.95 -4.24
CA ARG A 106 -25.92 -1.47 -3.65
C ARG A 106 -26.27 -2.38 -2.48
N PHE A 107 -26.40 -1.80 -1.28
CA PHE A 107 -26.65 -2.54 -0.04
C PHE A 107 -28.12 -2.86 0.18
N LYS A 108 -29.02 -2.16 -0.53
CA LYS A 108 -30.46 -2.36 -0.49
C LYS A 108 -31.08 -2.02 -1.84
N GLU A 109 -31.34 -3.05 -2.64
CA GLU A 109 -32.16 -3.01 -3.85
C GLU A 109 -33.12 -4.20 -3.80
N ASP A 110 -34.43 -3.95 -3.77
CA ASP A 110 -35.48 -4.98 -3.59
C ASP A 110 -35.21 -5.94 -2.42
N ASN A 111 -34.77 -5.37 -1.28
CA ASN A 111 -34.37 -6.09 -0.07
C ASN A 111 -33.19 -7.07 -0.26
N ARG A 112 -32.39 -6.88 -1.31
CA ARG A 112 -31.18 -7.67 -1.59
C ARG A 112 -29.97 -6.76 -1.75
N LYS A 113 -28.79 -7.36 -1.56
CA LYS A 113 -27.51 -6.75 -1.89
C LYS A 113 -27.12 -7.18 -3.30
N VAL A 114 -26.65 -6.24 -4.13
CA VAL A 114 -26.26 -6.51 -5.50
C VAL A 114 -25.10 -5.61 -5.90
N ILE A 115 -24.19 -6.15 -6.72
CA ILE A 115 -23.20 -5.33 -7.41
C ILE A 115 -23.70 -5.15 -8.83
N VAL A 116 -23.84 -3.88 -9.22
CA VAL A 116 -24.18 -3.51 -10.59
C VAL A 116 -22.94 -2.97 -11.28
N CYS A 117 -22.64 -3.54 -12.44
CA CYS A 117 -21.65 -3.04 -13.36
C CYS A 117 -22.34 -2.50 -14.62
N ASN A 118 -21.85 -1.39 -15.16
CA ASN A 118 -22.38 -0.81 -16.39
C ASN A 118 -21.33 0.12 -17.04
N SER A 119 -21.68 0.68 -18.19
CA SER A 119 -21.01 1.79 -18.85
C SER A 119 -22.03 2.87 -19.20
N MET A 120 -21.61 4.13 -19.21
CA MET A 120 -22.42 5.26 -19.67
C MET A 120 -21.71 5.95 -20.83
N PHE A 121 -22.38 6.05 -21.97
CA PHE A 121 -21.90 6.79 -23.15
C PHE A 121 -22.94 7.82 -23.54
N GLN A 122 -22.52 9.06 -23.82
CA GLN A 122 -23.43 10.13 -24.24
C GLN A 122 -24.62 10.29 -23.28
N ASN A 123 -24.35 10.29 -21.97
CA ASN A 123 -25.34 10.36 -20.88
C ASN A 123 -26.38 9.22 -20.86
N SER A 124 -26.15 8.12 -21.58
CA SER A 124 -27.04 6.97 -21.63
C SER A 124 -26.37 5.76 -21.00
N TRP A 125 -27.04 5.16 -20.01
CA TRP A 125 -26.61 3.91 -19.41
C TRP A 125 -26.84 2.74 -20.38
N GLY A 126 -25.86 1.84 -20.44
CA GLY A 126 -25.98 0.57 -21.16
C GLY A 126 -26.81 -0.47 -20.40
N LYS A 127 -26.72 -1.71 -20.88
CA LYS A 127 -27.30 -2.87 -20.21
C LYS A 127 -26.52 -3.18 -18.92
N GLU A 128 -27.22 -3.25 -17.80
CA GLU A 128 -26.61 -3.60 -16.51
C GLU A 128 -26.13 -5.06 -16.47
N GLU A 129 -24.94 -5.26 -15.93
CA GLU A 129 -24.44 -6.55 -15.47
C GLU A 129 -24.59 -6.65 -13.96
N ARG A 130 -25.30 -7.68 -13.50
CA ARG A 130 -25.69 -7.83 -12.09
C ARG A 130 -25.05 -9.07 -11.51
N THR A 131 -24.19 -8.87 -10.50
CA THR A 131 -23.51 -9.95 -9.80
C THR A 131 -24.03 -10.03 -8.37
N ALA A 132 -24.55 -11.20 -8.00
CA ALA A 132 -25.03 -11.51 -6.65
C ALA A 132 -24.47 -12.80 -5.98
N PRO A 133 -23.63 -13.68 -6.59
CA PRO A 133 -23.20 -14.90 -5.90
C PRO A 133 -22.38 -14.61 -4.64
N ARG A 134 -21.74 -13.44 -4.54
CA ARG A 134 -21.08 -12.96 -3.32
C ARG A 134 -21.12 -11.44 -3.26
N PHE A 135 -21.57 -10.88 -2.13
CA PHE A 135 -21.48 -9.45 -1.84
C PHE A 135 -20.51 -9.24 -0.66
N PRO A 136 -19.26 -8.83 -0.92
CA PRO A 136 -18.19 -8.85 0.09
C PRO A 136 -18.13 -7.60 0.98
N PHE A 137 -19.09 -6.68 0.85
CA PHE A 137 -19.09 -5.43 1.61
C PHE A 137 -20.07 -5.47 2.79
N GLU A 138 -19.61 -4.96 3.92
CA GLU A 138 -20.36 -4.93 5.19
C GLU A 138 -20.34 -3.53 5.78
N ALA A 139 -21.46 -3.12 6.38
CA ALA A 139 -21.60 -1.81 7.00
C ALA A 139 -20.60 -1.61 8.15
N GLY A 140 -19.91 -0.47 8.16
CA GLY A 140 -18.91 -0.13 9.18
C GLY A 140 -17.62 -0.96 9.12
N LYS A 141 -17.43 -1.81 8.11
CA LYS A 141 -16.24 -2.67 7.97
C LYS A 141 -15.24 -2.14 6.94
N PRO A 142 -13.94 -2.40 7.15
CA PRO A 142 -12.93 -2.10 6.15
C PRO A 142 -13.12 -2.98 4.90
N PHE A 143 -12.73 -2.47 3.74
CA PHE A 143 -12.70 -3.19 2.48
C PHE A 143 -11.43 -2.87 1.69
N LYS A 144 -11.12 -3.76 0.75
CA LYS A 144 -10.10 -3.57 -0.29
C LYS A 144 -10.67 -4.09 -1.61
N VAL A 145 -10.58 -3.27 -2.66
CA VAL A 145 -10.88 -3.62 -4.06
C VAL A 145 -9.64 -3.41 -4.88
#